data_AF-A0A9Q3J9S6-F1
#
_entry.id   AF-A0A9Q3J9S6-F1
#
_cell.length_a   1.000
_cell.length_b   1.000
_cell.length_c   1.000
_cell.angle_alpha   90.00
_cell.angle_beta   90.00
_cell.angle_gamma   90.00
#
_symmetry.space_group_name_H-M   'P 1'
#
loop_
_entity.id
_entity.type
_entity.pdbx_description
1 polymer ?
#
loop_
_entity_poly.entity_id
_entity_poly.type
_entity_poly.pdbx_seq_one_letter_code
_entity_poly.pdbx_strand_id
1 'polypeptide(L)' 'MTDKQESELSSLLYGHKEAFASDKKPLGATIGHEADIILNIDRPYPPLLRRPAYPESPKSRESLEIHIKNF' A
#
# COMPACT_ATOMS: atom_id res chain seq x y z
N MET A 1 -29.37 16.28 -5.98
CA MET A 1 -28.78 16.45 -4.63
C MET A 1 -29.22 17.82 -4.15
N THR A 2 -29.99 17.88 -3.07
CA THR A 2 -30.38 19.16 -2.45
C THR A 2 -29.24 19.62 -1.53
N ASP A 3 -29.01 20.92 -1.40
CA ASP A 3 -27.93 21.50 -0.57
C ASP A 3 -27.86 20.90 0.86
N LYS A 4 -29.04 20.57 1.41
CA LYS A 4 -29.16 19.93 2.71
C LYS A 4 -28.57 18.51 2.76
N GLN A 5 -28.80 17.72 1.72
CA GLN A 5 -28.28 16.35 1.61
C GLN A 5 -26.75 16.35 1.46
N GLU A 6 -26.22 17.34 0.74
CA GLU A 6 -24.77 17.49 0.56
C GLU A 6 -24.08 17.88 1.87
N SER A 7 -24.69 18.79 2.65
CA SER A 7 -24.20 19.16 3.98
C SER A 7 -24.24 17.99 4.98
N GLU A 8 -25.33 17.21 4.97
CA GLU A 8 -25.47 16.01 5.81
C GLU A 8 -24.43 14.94 5.44
N LEU A 9 -24.23 14.69 4.15
CA LEU A 9 -23.23 13.74 3.67
C LEU A 9 -21.80 14.18 4.03
N SER A 10 -21.47 15.45 3.82
CA SER A 10 -20.16 16.01 4.17
C SER A 10 -19.86 15.87 5.67
N SER A 11 -20.85 16.15 6.51
CA SER A 11 -20.74 16.00 7.96
C SER A 11 -20.49 14.55 8.37
N LEU A 12 -21.20 13.60 7.75
CA LEU A 12 -21.02 12.17 7.98
C LEU A 12 -19.63 11.69 7.58
N LEU A 13 -19.19 12.03 6.37
CA LEU A 13 -17.88 11.64 5.85
C LEU A 13 -16.74 12.24 6.69
N TYR A 14 -16.88 13.49 7.12
CA TYR A 14 -15.91 14.13 7.99
C TYR A 14 -15.85 13.47 9.37
N GLY A 15 -17.00 13.08 9.93
CA GLY A 15 -17.09 12.34 11.19
C GLY A 15 -16.39 10.99 11.14
N HIS A 16 -16.38 10.34 9.98
CA HIS A 16 -15.72 9.03 9.76
C HIS A 16 -14.42 9.13 8.95
N LYS A 17 -13.77 10.29 8.88
CA LYS A 17 -12.58 10.52 8.04
C LYS A 17 -11.44 9.51 8.29
N GLU A 18 -11.34 8.96 9.50
CA GLU A 18 -10.29 7.99 9.85
C GLU A 18 -10.55 6.59 9.30
N ALA A 19 -11.78 6.28 8.90
CA ALA A 19 -12.12 5.04 8.20
C ALA A 19 -11.67 5.04 6.73
N PHE A 20 -11.25 6.20 6.20
CA PHE A 20 -10.79 6.35 4.82
C PHE A 20 -9.27 6.46 4.76
N ALA A 21 -8.69 5.91 3.69
CA ALA A 21 -7.29 6.13 3.39
C ALA A 21 -7.05 7.59 3.01
N SER A 22 -5.89 8.12 3.41
CA SER A 22 -5.37 9.39 2.89
C SER A 22 -3.89 9.23 2.59
N ASP A 23 -3.32 10.17 1.85
CA ASP A 23 -1.88 10.20 1.56
C ASP A 23 -1.01 10.18 2.83
N LYS A 24 -1.53 10.67 3.97
CA LYS A 24 -0.82 10.68 5.26
C LYS A 24 -1.08 9.45 6.12
N LYS A 25 -2.16 8.72 5.86
CA LYS A 25 -2.60 7.53 6.59
C LYS A 25 -3.05 6.48 5.56
N PRO A 26 -2.09 5.76 4.94
CA PRO A 26 -2.42 4.73 3.95
C PRO A 26 -3.10 3.53 4.62
N LEU A 27 -3.90 2.81 3.83
CA LEU A 27 -4.51 1.54 4.25
C LEU A 27 -3.43 0.53 4.62
N GLY A 28 -3.64 -0.20 5.72
CA GLY A 28 -2.84 -1.38 6.07
C GLY A 28 -1.63 -1.15 6.97
N ALA A 29 -1.32 0.09 7.37
CA ALA A 29 -0.32 0.38 8.40
C ALA A 29 -0.89 0.21 9.82
N THR A 30 -1.55 -0.93 10.09
CA THR A 30 -2.11 -1.21 11.41
C THR A 30 -1.01 -1.71 12.33
N ILE A 31 -0.68 -0.89 13.33
CA ILE A 31 0.31 -1.22 14.37
C ILE A 31 -0.07 -2.55 15.03
N GLY A 32 0.87 -3.50 15.11
CA GLY A 32 0.64 -4.81 15.76
C GLY A 32 0.15 -5.92 14.81
N HIS A 33 0.01 -5.63 13.51
CA HIS A 33 -0.31 -6.62 12.48
C HIS A 33 0.88 -6.91 11.55
N GLU A 34 2.11 -6.79 12.07
CA GLU A 34 3.31 -7.12 11.31
C GLU A 34 3.34 -8.62 10.98
N ALA A 35 3.70 -8.96 9.74
CA ALA A 35 3.86 -10.34 9.33
C ALA A 35 5.26 -10.85 9.72
N ASP A 36 5.32 -11.85 10.60
CA ASP A 36 6.56 -12.56 10.90
C ASP A 36 6.80 -13.66 9.85
N ILE A 37 7.85 -13.50 9.04
CA ILE A 37 8.22 -14.42 7.98
C ILE A 37 9.37 -15.30 8.48
N ILE A 38 9.02 -16.48 8.98
CA ILE A 38 9.98 -17.46 9.52
C ILE A 38 10.31 -18.50 8.45
N LEU A 39 11.60 -18.74 8.24
CA LEU A 39 12.07 -19.84 7.41
C LEU A 39 11.99 -21.16 8.19
N ASN A 40 11.40 -22.20 7.59
CA ASN A 40 11.30 -23.54 8.19
C ASN A 40 12.63 -24.33 8.18
N ILE A 41 13.77 -23.64 8.10
CA ILE A 41 15.09 -24.24 7.93
C ILE A 41 16.13 -23.47 8.73
N ASP A 42 17.09 -24.21 9.28
CA ASP A 42 18.24 -23.66 9.97
C ASP A 42 19.39 -23.34 9.01
N ARG A 43 20.34 -22.52 9.47
CA ARG A 43 21.53 -22.16 8.68
C ARG A 43 22.37 -23.41 8.35
N PRO A 44 23.02 -23.47 7.17
CA PRO A 44 23.10 -22.41 6.16
C PRO A 44 21.84 -22.33 5.28
N TYR A 45 21.36 -21.11 5.06
CA TYR A 45 20.20 -20.89 4.20
C TYR A 45 20.50 -21.29 2.75
N PRO A 46 19.49 -21.71 1.96
CA PRO A 46 19.65 -21.99 0.55
C PRO A 46 20.19 -20.74 -0.14
N PRO A 47 21.06 -20.89 -1.14
CA PRO A 47 21.51 -19.75 -1.92
C PRO A 47 20.28 -19.03 -2.47
N LEU A 48 20.26 -17.71 -2.29
CA LEU A 48 19.19 -16.85 -2.80
C LEU A 48 18.97 -17.20 -4.28
N LEU A 49 17.74 -17.60 -4.62
CA LEU A 49 17.31 -17.77 -6.00
C LEU A 49 17.18 -16.38 -6.65
N ARG A 50 18.32 -15.73 -6.91
CA ARG A 50 18.39 -14.47 -7.67
C ARG A 50 18.18 -14.80 -9.13
N ARG A 51 16.91 -14.92 -9.53
CA ARG A 51 16.55 -14.77 -10.93
C ARG A 51 16.66 -13.29 -11.27
N PRO A 52 17.31 -12.90 -12.38
CA PRO A 52 17.19 -11.53 -12.83
C PRO A 52 15.71 -11.20 -13.01
N ALA A 53 15.30 -9.98 -12.66
CA ALA A 53 13.96 -9.53 -12.98
C ALA A 53 13.74 -9.72 -14.49
N TYR A 54 12.55 -10.18 -14.86
CA TYR A 54 12.21 -10.31 -16.27
C TYR A 54 12.28 -8.92 -16.93
N PRO A 55 12.78 -8.80 -18.17
CA PRO A 55 12.84 -7.50 -18.83
C PRO A 55 11.44 -6.90 -18.94
N GLU A 56 11.29 -5.68 -18.41
CA GLU A 56 10.04 -4.93 -18.47
C GLU A 56 10.02 -4.00 -19.69
N SER A 57 8.82 -3.68 -20.18
CA SER A 57 8.67 -2.68 -21.25
C SER A 57 9.03 -1.28 -20.73
N PRO A 58 9.59 -0.38 -21.57
CA PRO A 58 9.94 0.98 -21.16
C PRO A 58 8.79 1.74 -20.50
N LYS A 59 7.57 1.61 -21.05
CA LYS A 59 6.36 2.22 -20.50
C LYS A 59 5.99 1.68 -19.12
N SER A 60 6.13 0.36 -18.93
CA SER A 60 5.88 -0.28 -17.63
C SER A 60 6.88 0.23 -16.59
N ARG A 61 8.15 0.31 -16.97
CA ARG A 61 9.22 0.80 -16.11
C ARG A 61 9.00 2.24 -15.68
N GLU A 62 8.69 3.15 -16.60
CA GLU A 62 8.39 4.56 -16.28
C GLU A 62 7.23 4.68 -15.28
N SER A 63 6.16 3.90 -15.49
CA SER A 63 5.00 3.89 -14.60
C SER A 63 5.34 3.38 -13.20
N LEU A 64 6.16 2.33 -13.11
CA LEU A 64 6.63 1.77 -11.84
C LEU A 64 7.58 2.73 -11.11
N GLU A 65 8.49 3.39 -11.83
CA GLU A 65 9.44 4.33 -11.23
C GLU A 65 8.74 5.51 -10.53
N ILE A 66 7.58 5.96 -11.02
CA ILE A 66 6.77 6.98 -10.35
C ILE A 66 6.31 6.50 -8.97
N HIS A 67 5.81 5.26 -8.89
CA HIS A 67 5.27 4.71 -7.64
C HIS A 67 6.37 4.33 -6.65
N ILE A 68 7.51 3.83 -7.16
CA ILE A 68 8.67 3.45 -6.32
C ILE A 68 9.31 4.68 -5.67
N LYS A 69 9.39 5.82 -6.38
CA LYS A 69 10.00 7.05 -5.84
C LYS A 69 9.09 7.81 -4.87
N ASN A 70 7.78 7.58 -4.94
CA ASN A 70 6.77 8.30 -4.15
C ASN A 70 6.28 7.53 -2.92
N PHE A 71 6.84 6.34 -2.65
CA PHE A 71 6.70 5.59 -1.40
C PHE A 71 7.82 5.96 -0.44
#